data_AF-A0A0P4UUR7-F1
#
_entry.id   AF-A0A0P4UUR7-F1
#
_cell.length_a   1.000
_cell.length_b   1.000
_cell.length_c   1.000
_cell.angle_alpha   90.00
_cell.angle_beta   90.00
_cell.angle_gamma   90.00
#
_symmetry.space_group_name_H-M   'P 1'
#
loop_
_entity.id
_entity.type
_entity.pdbx_description
1 polymer ?
#
loop_
_entity_poly.entity_id
_entity_poly.type
_entity_poly.pdbx_seq_one_letter_code
_entity_poly.pdbx_strand_id
1 'polypeptide(L)'
;MIWVYIAAGVVFFFKMVLLVDPMPQLPYSIVDAVLKDSGVPNVVSGIILRNRLYDTIFEVIVFTIAIMGASYLLANERPLSQVRQFTDETSILLARLGATIAALVGIELAIRGHLSPGGGFAAGVAGGTAIGLVAMTSSPEWMQGVYQRWKAATWEKVSVLVFIVLSIVTLAGYELPHGQLGELFSGGMLPILNILVAIKVALGSWAVILVFIRYRGLL
;
A
#
# COMPACT_ATOMS: atom_id res chain seq x y z
N MET A 1 -6.57 24.91 26.53
CA MET A 1 -6.02 23.77 25.75
C MET A 1 -6.43 23.82 24.28
N ILE A 2 -7.72 23.80 23.93
CA ILE A 2 -8.17 23.81 22.52
C ILE A 2 -7.65 25.01 21.69
N TRP A 3 -7.66 26.21 22.27
CA TRP A 3 -7.17 27.44 21.62
C TRP A 3 -5.67 27.42 21.30
N VAL A 4 -4.87 26.69 22.09
CA VAL A 4 -3.44 26.53 21.85
C VAL A 4 -3.20 25.64 20.63
N TYR A 5 -3.97 24.55 20.48
CA TYR A 5 -3.89 23.69 19.30
C TYR A 5 -4.38 24.40 18.04
N ILE A 6 -5.46 25.19 18.13
CA ILE A 6 -5.95 25.99 17.01
C ILE A 6 -4.88 27.02 16.60
N ALA A 7 -4.32 27.76 17.55
CA ALA A 7 -3.26 28.73 17.26
C ALA A 7 -2.02 28.07 16.65
N ALA A 8 -1.58 26.93 17.18
CA ALA A 8 -0.47 26.16 16.64
C ALA A 8 -0.74 25.67 15.20
N GLY A 9 -1.96 25.19 14.93
CA GLY A 9 -2.37 24.77 13.59
C GLY A 9 -2.39 25.91 12.58
N VAL A 10 -2.91 27.09 12.99
CA VAL A 10 -2.91 28.29 12.14
C VAL A 10 -1.48 28.79 11.88
N VAL A 11 -0.62 28.84 12.90
CA VAL A 11 0.79 29.22 12.73
C VAL A 11 1.52 28.25 11.80
N PHE A 12 1.29 26.94 11.95
CA PHE A 12 1.86 25.93 11.07
C PHE A 12 1.39 26.08 9.63
N PHE A 13 0.10 26.34 9.41
CA PHE A 13 -0.47 26.61 8.09
C PHE A 13 0.20 27.82 7.43
N PHE A 14 0.29 28.95 8.14
CA PHE A 14 0.95 30.14 7.61
C PHE A 14 2.45 29.94 7.38
N LYS A 15 3.13 29.18 8.24
CA LYS A 15 4.52 28.77 7.99
C LYS A 15 4.62 28.01 6.67
N MET A 16 3.78 27.00 6.44
CA MET A 16 3.84 26.19 5.22
C MET A 16 3.50 26.96 3.94
N VAL A 17 2.62 27.97 4.02
CA VAL A 17 2.21 28.77 2.86
C VAL A 17 3.18 29.92 2.58
N LEU A 18 3.65 30.62 3.61
CA LEU A 18 4.41 31.87 3.47
C LEU A 18 5.91 31.67 3.56
N LEU A 19 6.38 30.70 4.34
CA LEU A 19 7.80 30.40 4.52
C LEU A 19 8.15 29.20 3.64
N VAL A 20 8.14 29.44 2.32
CA VAL A 20 8.74 28.52 1.36
C VAL A 20 10.24 28.81 1.38
N ASP A 21 11.02 27.91 1.98
CA ASP A 21 12.48 27.99 1.88
C ASP A 21 12.86 27.99 0.38
N PRO A 22 13.67 28.95 -0.10
CA PRO A 22 14.03 29.00 -1.50
C PRO A 22 14.74 27.71 -1.87
N MET A 23 14.21 27.00 -2.88
CA MET A 23 14.84 25.78 -3.36
C MET A 23 16.28 26.09 -3.77
N PRO A 24 17.27 25.28 -3.33
CA PRO A 24 18.65 25.43 -3.79
C PRO A 24 18.68 25.38 -5.32
N GLN A 25 19.27 26.39 -5.95
CA GLN A 25 19.49 26.37 -7.40
C GLN A 25 20.61 25.37 -7.69
N LEU A 26 20.23 24.15 -8.06
CA LEU A 26 21.17 23.12 -8.46
C LEU A 26 21.60 23.33 -9.93
N PRO A 27 22.86 23.06 -10.28
CA PRO A 27 23.35 23.20 -11.66
C PRO A 27 22.85 22.10 -12.61
N TYR A 28 22.01 21.18 -12.12
CA TYR A 28 21.46 20.06 -12.86
C TYR A 28 19.99 19.84 -12.52
N SER A 29 19.28 19.19 -13.43
CA SER A 29 17.89 18.75 -13.24
C SER A 29 17.83 17.61 -12.22
N ILE A 30 17.05 17.80 -11.15
CA ILE A 30 16.81 16.76 -10.13
C ILE A 30 16.18 15.51 -10.77
N VAL A 31 15.27 15.72 -11.72
CA VAL A 31 14.57 14.64 -12.41
C VAL A 31 15.55 13.78 -13.19
N ASP A 32 16.45 14.41 -13.95
CA ASP A 32 17.45 13.68 -14.76
C ASP A 32 18.49 12.98 -13.89
N ALA A 33 18.87 13.61 -12.77
CA ALA A 33 19.77 13.00 -11.80
C ALA A 33 19.16 11.72 -11.21
N VAL A 34 17.90 11.77 -10.75
CA VAL A 34 17.22 10.60 -10.18
C VAL A 34 16.92 9.54 -11.24
N LEU A 35 16.57 9.93 -12.47
CA LEU A 35 16.37 8.98 -13.56
C LEU A 35 17.64 8.19 -13.86
N LYS A 36 18.78 8.89 -13.95
CA LYS A 36 20.09 8.26 -14.18
C LYS A 36 20.51 7.36 -13.03
N ASP A 37 20.19 7.77 -11.81
CA ASP A 37 20.55 7.08 -10.58
C ASP A 37 19.70 5.83 -10.32
N SER A 38 18.38 5.92 -10.57
CA SER A 38 17.43 4.83 -10.31
C SER A 38 17.21 3.88 -11.50
N GLY A 39 17.63 4.27 -12.70
CA GLY A 39 17.48 3.46 -13.92
C GLY A 39 16.03 3.18 -14.33
N VAL A 40 15.06 3.94 -13.78
CA VAL A 40 13.63 3.79 -14.06
C VAL A 40 12.99 5.11 -14.47
N PRO A 41 12.02 5.11 -15.40
CA PRO A 41 11.38 6.33 -15.87
C PRO A 41 10.42 6.93 -14.82
N ASN A 42 9.85 6.13 -13.92
CA ASN A 42 9.10 6.68 -12.78
C ASN A 42 10.05 7.14 -11.67
N VAL A 43 10.44 8.42 -11.77
CA VAL A 43 11.34 9.09 -10.82
C VAL A 43 10.78 9.07 -9.38
N VAL A 44 9.47 9.13 -9.19
CA VAL A 44 8.87 9.07 -7.84
C VAL A 44 9.11 7.69 -7.22
N SER A 45 8.90 6.61 -7.99
CA SER A 45 9.23 5.26 -7.55
C SER A 45 10.72 5.10 -7.26
N GLY A 46 11.59 5.71 -8.07
CA GLY A 46 13.02 5.80 -7.80
C GLY A 46 13.33 6.46 -6.46
N ILE A 47 12.67 7.57 -6.14
CA ILE A 47 12.85 8.25 -4.85
C ILE A 47 12.39 7.35 -3.71
N ILE A 48 11.15 6.85 -3.72
CA ILE A 48 10.57 6.16 -2.55
C ILE A 48 11.09 4.74 -2.36
N LEU A 49 11.51 4.03 -3.42
CA LEU A 49 12.02 2.65 -3.34
C LEU A 49 13.54 2.54 -3.37
N ARG A 50 14.27 3.66 -3.52
CA ARG A 50 15.74 3.68 -3.48
C ARG A 50 16.26 4.74 -2.53
N ASN A 51 16.10 6.02 -2.87
CA ASN A 51 16.79 7.13 -2.16
C ASN A 51 16.18 7.42 -0.78
N ARG A 52 14.87 7.22 -0.67
CA ARG A 52 14.06 7.38 0.55
C ARG A 52 13.38 6.05 0.92
N LEU A 53 14.04 4.93 0.62
CA LEU A 53 13.51 3.60 0.92
C LEU A 53 13.20 3.41 2.41
N TYR A 54 13.95 4.06 3.30
CA TYR A 54 13.67 4.08 4.74
C TYR A 54 12.27 4.61 5.07
N ASP A 55 11.76 5.61 4.33
CA ASP A 55 10.40 6.12 4.56
C ASP A 55 9.36 5.05 4.22
N THR A 56 9.54 4.36 3.09
CA THR A 56 8.67 3.23 2.71
C THR A 56 8.73 2.09 3.73
N ILE A 57 9.89 1.82 4.35
CA ILE A 57 10.01 0.88 5.48
C ILE A 57 9.11 1.33 6.65
N PHE A 58 9.19 2.60 7.04
CA PHE A 58 8.36 3.13 8.12
C PHE A 58 6.88 3.13 7.78
N GLU A 59 6.50 3.43 6.54
CA GLU A 59 5.11 3.33 6.09
C GLU A 59 4.56 1.91 6.22
N VAL A 60 5.33 0.89 5.81
CA VAL A 60 4.94 -0.52 5.97
C VAL A 60 4.81 -0.90 7.45
N ILE A 61 5.70 -0.42 8.30
CA ILE A 61 5.65 -0.64 9.75
C ILE A 61 4.40 0.02 10.35
N VAL A 62 4.18 1.31 10.09
CA VAL A 62 3.03 2.06 10.59
C VAL A 62 1.71 1.43 10.13
N PHE A 63 1.62 1.03 8.87
CA PHE A 63 0.44 0.34 8.34
C PHE A 63 0.19 -1.00 9.06
N THR A 64 1.25 -1.77 9.33
CA THR A 64 1.15 -3.02 10.09
C THR A 64 0.69 -2.78 11.52
N ILE A 65 1.25 -1.78 12.20
CA ILE A 65 0.85 -1.39 13.55
C ILE A 65 -0.62 -0.94 13.57
N ALA A 66 -1.07 -0.19 12.57
CA ALA A 66 -2.46 0.24 12.48
C ALA A 66 -3.44 -0.94 12.37
N ILE A 67 -3.15 -1.94 11.54
CA ILE A 67 -3.96 -3.15 11.40
C ILE A 67 -3.98 -3.95 12.71
N MET A 68 -2.81 -4.11 13.35
CA MET A 68 -2.70 -4.78 14.65
C MET A 68 -3.48 -4.03 15.72
N GLY A 69 -3.39 -2.71 15.75
CA GLY A 69 -4.13 -1.84 16.67
C GLY A 69 -5.64 -1.97 16.49
N ALA A 70 -6.14 -1.93 15.25
CA ALA A 70 -7.56 -2.13 14.96
C ALA A 70 -8.02 -3.53 15.41
N SER A 71 -7.23 -4.56 15.12
CA SER A 71 -7.52 -5.94 15.53
C SER A 71 -7.53 -6.10 17.05
N TYR A 72 -6.59 -5.47 17.74
CA TYR A 72 -6.48 -5.48 19.20
C TYR A 72 -7.67 -4.77 19.87
N LEU A 73 -8.01 -3.56 19.40
CA LEU A 73 -9.11 -2.77 19.95
C LEU A 73 -10.47 -3.47 19.77
N LEU A 74 -10.65 -4.22 18.68
CA LEU A 74 -11.89 -4.96 18.40
C LEU A 74 -11.88 -6.40 18.93
N ALA A 75 -10.79 -6.88 19.54
CA ALA A 75 -10.67 -8.28 19.96
C ALA A 75 -11.67 -8.70 21.03
N ASN A 76 -12.07 -7.76 21.90
CA ASN A 76 -13.02 -8.00 23.01
C ASN A 76 -14.45 -7.60 22.67
N GLU A 77 -14.69 -7.08 21.46
CA GLU A 77 -16.02 -6.71 21.01
C GLU A 77 -16.82 -7.97 20.64
N ARG A 78 -18.15 -7.88 20.73
CA ARG A 78 -19.01 -8.99 20.29
C ARG A 78 -19.08 -8.95 18.76
N PRO A 79 -18.72 -10.04 18.05
CA PRO A 79 -18.91 -10.10 16.61
C PRO A 79 -20.40 -9.98 16.29
N LEU A 80 -20.72 -9.37 15.15
CA LEU A 80 -22.11 -9.27 14.70
C LEU A 80 -22.68 -10.66 14.42
N SER A 81 -23.93 -10.87 14.83
CA SER A 81 -24.64 -12.14 14.61
C SER A 81 -25.00 -12.35 13.14
N GLN A 82 -25.25 -11.26 12.40
CA GLN A 82 -25.51 -11.29 10.97
C GLN A 82 -24.87 -10.06 10.31
N VAL A 83 -24.07 -10.31 9.28
CA VAL A 83 -23.55 -9.27 8.39
C VAL A 83 -24.48 -9.19 7.17
N ARG A 84 -25.14 -8.05 6.97
CA ARG A 84 -25.94 -7.81 5.76
C ARG A 84 -25.03 -7.73 4.54
N GLN A 85 -25.42 -8.41 3.48
CA GLN A 85 -24.74 -8.40 2.18
C GLN A 85 -25.65 -7.83 1.12
N PHE A 86 -25.09 -7.51 -0.04
CA PHE A 86 -25.91 -7.28 -1.22
C PHE A 86 -26.66 -8.55 -1.59
N THR A 87 -27.98 -8.44 -1.69
CA THR A 87 -28.88 -9.53 -2.06
C THR A 87 -29.38 -9.41 -3.49
N ASP A 88 -29.33 -8.20 -4.07
CA ASP A 88 -29.78 -7.96 -5.43
C ASP A 88 -28.71 -8.38 -6.45
N GLU A 89 -29.16 -9.03 -7.52
CA GLU A 89 -28.28 -9.60 -8.53
C GLU A 89 -27.43 -8.52 -9.22
N THR A 90 -27.99 -7.34 -9.44
CA THR A 90 -27.30 -6.23 -10.10
C THR A 90 -26.12 -5.72 -9.29
N SER A 91 -26.27 -5.46 -7.99
CA SER A 91 -25.18 -5.01 -7.12
C SER A 91 -24.12 -6.10 -6.96
N ILE A 92 -24.53 -7.38 -6.86
CA ILE A 92 -23.59 -8.50 -6.81
C ILE A 92 -22.74 -8.55 -8.08
N LEU A 93 -23.38 -8.45 -9.26
CA LEU A 93 -22.69 -8.47 -10.54
C LEU A 93 -21.71 -7.30 -10.67
N LEU A 94 -22.16 -6.08 -10.35
CA LEU A 94 -21.33 -4.87 -10.44
C LEU A 94 -20.16 -4.91 -9.46
N ALA A 95 -20.36 -5.38 -8.22
CA ALA A 95 -19.30 -5.52 -7.24
C ALA A 95 -18.26 -6.55 -7.68
N ARG A 96 -18.68 -7.70 -8.23
CA ARG A 96 -17.74 -8.72 -8.73
C ARG A 96 -16.98 -8.27 -9.98
N LEU A 97 -17.65 -7.56 -10.89
CA LEU A 97 -16.99 -6.93 -12.04
C LEU A 97 -15.97 -5.89 -11.58
N GLY A 98 -16.37 -4.99 -10.69
CA GLY A 98 -15.49 -3.99 -10.09
C GLY A 98 -14.30 -4.62 -9.36
N ALA A 99 -14.52 -5.72 -8.64
CA ALA A 99 -13.46 -6.47 -7.98
C ALA A 99 -12.44 -7.02 -8.98
N THR A 100 -12.92 -7.56 -10.09
CA THR A 100 -12.06 -8.10 -11.16
C THR A 100 -11.22 -7.00 -11.79
N ILE A 101 -11.84 -5.86 -12.12
CA ILE A 101 -11.14 -4.69 -12.68
C ILE A 101 -10.11 -4.16 -11.69
N ALA A 102 -10.48 -3.98 -10.42
CA ALA A 102 -9.59 -3.50 -9.37
C ALA A 102 -8.39 -4.44 -9.14
N ALA A 103 -8.61 -5.76 -9.20
CA ALA A 103 -7.54 -6.75 -9.11
C ALA A 103 -6.57 -6.66 -10.30
N LEU A 104 -7.08 -6.53 -11.53
CA LEU A 104 -6.26 -6.37 -12.74
C LEU A 104 -5.43 -5.08 -12.70
N VAL A 105 -6.04 -3.97 -12.29
CA VAL A 105 -5.33 -2.70 -12.08
C VAL A 105 -4.26 -2.85 -11.00
N GLY A 106 -4.58 -3.51 -9.88
CA GLY A 106 -3.61 -3.79 -8.83
C GLY A 106 -2.40 -4.58 -9.33
N ILE A 107 -2.62 -5.60 -10.15
CA ILE A 107 -1.53 -6.39 -10.76
C ILE A 107 -0.68 -5.53 -11.71
N GLU A 108 -1.30 -4.75 -12.58
CA GLU A 108 -0.57 -3.87 -13.52
C GLU A 108 0.29 -2.85 -12.76
N LEU A 109 -0.25 -2.21 -11.72
CA LEU A 109 0.49 -1.26 -10.89
C LEU A 109 1.62 -1.93 -10.08
N ALA A 110 1.45 -3.17 -9.65
CA ALA A 110 2.49 -3.93 -8.95
C ALA A 110 3.66 -4.27 -9.88
N ILE A 111 3.37 -4.66 -11.13
CA ILE A 111 4.36 -5.08 -12.11
C ILE A 111 5.08 -3.87 -12.73
N ARG A 112 4.32 -2.85 -13.15
CA ARG A 112 4.84 -1.71 -13.94
C ARG A 112 4.90 -0.39 -13.17
N GLY A 113 4.75 -0.40 -11.85
CA GLY A 113 4.80 0.82 -11.04
C GLY A 113 6.12 1.60 -11.15
N HIS A 114 7.21 0.97 -11.56
CA HIS A 114 8.48 1.64 -11.85
C HIS A 114 8.54 2.25 -13.26
N LEU A 115 7.62 1.88 -14.16
CA LEU A 115 7.52 2.38 -15.54
C LEU A 115 6.46 3.47 -15.70
N SER A 116 5.38 3.39 -14.93
CA SER A 116 4.22 4.29 -15.02
C SER A 116 3.85 4.86 -13.64
N PRO A 117 3.06 5.95 -13.57
CA PRO A 117 2.57 6.47 -12.30
C PRO A 117 1.81 5.41 -11.49
N GLY A 118 2.09 5.32 -10.19
CA GLY A 118 1.53 4.31 -9.31
C GLY A 118 2.54 3.83 -8.28
N GLY A 119 2.64 2.52 -8.11
CA GLY A 119 3.57 1.86 -7.18
C GLY A 119 2.87 0.82 -6.30
N GLY A 120 3.65 0.23 -5.39
CA GLY A 120 3.24 -0.92 -4.59
C GLY A 120 2.09 -0.60 -3.65
N PHE A 121 2.08 0.58 -3.02
CA PHE A 121 0.97 0.99 -2.15
C PHE A 121 -0.34 1.13 -2.93
N ALA A 122 -0.33 1.83 -4.06
CA ALA A 122 -1.51 1.98 -4.91
C ALA A 122 -2.01 0.63 -5.43
N ALA A 123 -1.10 -0.24 -5.85
CA ALA A 123 -1.39 -1.62 -6.26
C ALA A 123 -2.06 -2.42 -5.14
N GLY A 124 -1.53 -2.35 -3.93
CA GLY A 124 -2.06 -3.05 -2.78
C GLY A 124 -3.42 -2.51 -2.33
N VAL A 125 -3.66 -1.20 -2.40
CA VAL A 125 -4.97 -0.59 -2.14
C VAL A 125 -5.99 -1.04 -3.20
N ALA A 126 -5.63 -1.08 -4.48
CA ALA A 126 -6.50 -1.62 -5.53
C ALA A 126 -6.84 -3.11 -5.28
N GLY A 127 -5.85 -3.92 -4.86
CA GLY A 127 -6.09 -5.29 -4.42
C GLY A 127 -6.99 -5.39 -3.19
N GLY A 128 -6.79 -4.53 -2.19
CA GLY A 128 -7.67 -4.42 -1.02
C GLY A 128 -9.10 -4.06 -1.37
N THR A 129 -9.29 -3.13 -2.31
CA THR A 129 -10.61 -2.75 -2.87
C THR A 129 -11.27 -3.94 -3.55
N ALA A 130 -10.51 -4.70 -4.36
CA ALA A 130 -11.04 -5.91 -4.98
C ALA A 130 -11.57 -6.91 -3.95
N ILE A 131 -10.80 -7.13 -2.88
CA ILE A 131 -11.17 -8.01 -1.77
C ILE A 131 -12.40 -7.46 -1.02
N GLY A 132 -12.46 -6.15 -0.78
CA GLY A 132 -13.61 -5.50 -0.14
C GLY A 132 -14.91 -5.67 -0.93
N LEU A 133 -14.84 -5.50 -2.26
CA LEU A 133 -15.99 -5.70 -3.15
C LEU A 133 -16.44 -7.17 -3.17
N VAL A 134 -15.50 -8.13 -3.14
CA VAL A 134 -15.86 -9.55 -2.98
C VAL A 134 -16.50 -9.81 -1.61
N ALA A 135 -15.96 -9.20 -0.54
CA ALA A 135 -16.49 -9.35 0.82
C ALA A 135 -17.91 -8.82 0.98
N MET A 136 -18.32 -7.82 0.17
CA MET A 136 -19.69 -7.31 0.14
C MET A 136 -20.72 -8.28 -0.45
N THR A 137 -20.26 -9.25 -1.25
CA THR A 137 -21.11 -10.20 -2.00
C THR A 137 -20.95 -11.65 -1.57
N SER A 138 -20.12 -11.90 -0.55
CA SER A 138 -19.72 -13.24 -0.13
C SER A 138 -19.89 -13.40 1.38
N SER A 139 -20.13 -14.63 1.84
CA SER A 139 -20.24 -14.92 3.28
C SER A 139 -18.94 -14.61 4.04
N PRO A 140 -19.00 -13.92 5.20
CA PRO A 140 -17.83 -13.68 6.03
C PRO A 140 -17.13 -14.98 6.43
N GLU A 141 -17.89 -16.06 6.65
CA GLU A 141 -17.37 -17.38 6.99
C GLU A 141 -16.54 -17.97 5.85
N TRP A 142 -17.01 -17.82 4.60
CA TRP A 142 -16.26 -18.27 3.44
C TRP A 142 -14.98 -17.45 3.26
N MET A 143 -15.07 -16.12 3.36
CA MET A 143 -13.91 -15.23 3.25
C MET A 143 -12.85 -15.54 4.33
N GLN A 144 -13.29 -15.74 5.57
CA GLN A 144 -12.43 -16.14 6.69
C GLN A 144 -11.81 -17.52 6.44
N GLY A 145 -12.58 -18.47 5.90
CA GLY A 145 -12.10 -19.78 5.52
C GLY A 145 -11.02 -19.73 4.43
N VAL A 146 -11.18 -18.87 3.42
CA VAL A 146 -10.16 -18.62 2.40
C VAL A 146 -8.92 -17.98 3.03
N TYR A 147 -9.08 -16.94 3.86
CA TYR A 147 -7.98 -16.27 4.54
C TYR A 147 -7.11 -17.24 5.36
N GLN A 148 -7.76 -18.15 6.10
CA GLN A 148 -7.09 -19.18 6.89
C GLN A 148 -6.45 -20.27 6.02
N ARG A 149 -7.17 -20.77 5.00
CA ARG A 149 -6.68 -21.82 4.10
C ARG A 149 -5.40 -21.39 3.39
N TRP A 150 -5.35 -20.16 2.92
CA TRP A 150 -4.20 -19.60 2.22
C TRP A 150 -3.11 -19.08 3.18
N LYS A 151 -3.32 -19.18 4.49
CA LYS A 151 -2.42 -18.65 5.52
C LYS A 151 -2.03 -17.19 5.24
N ALA A 152 -3.00 -16.37 4.84
CA ALA A 152 -2.78 -14.99 4.40
C ALA A 152 -2.02 -14.15 5.44
N ALA A 153 -2.31 -14.32 6.73
CA ALA A 153 -1.57 -13.68 7.83
C ALA A 153 -0.09 -14.09 7.90
N THR A 154 0.25 -15.32 7.53
CA THR A 154 1.64 -15.78 7.49
C THR A 154 2.35 -15.16 6.30
N TRP A 155 1.73 -15.16 5.13
CA TRP A 155 2.27 -14.51 3.93
C TRP A 155 2.47 -13.02 4.13
N GLU A 156 1.55 -12.36 4.83
CA GLU A 156 1.70 -10.95 5.20
C GLU A 156 2.99 -10.74 6.00
N LYS A 157 3.18 -11.48 7.10
CA LYS A 157 4.38 -11.36 7.96
C LYS A 157 5.68 -11.68 7.20
N VAL A 158 5.65 -12.73 6.37
CA VAL A 158 6.79 -13.12 5.54
C VAL A 158 7.09 -12.00 4.53
N SER A 159 6.08 -11.42 3.87
CA SER A 159 6.27 -10.32 2.93
C SER A 159 6.91 -9.10 3.59
N VAL A 160 6.49 -8.74 4.81
CA VAL A 160 7.13 -7.65 5.59
C VAL A 160 8.58 -7.97 5.88
N LEU A 161 8.87 -9.17 6.38
CA LEU A 161 10.22 -9.55 6.76
C LEU A 161 11.15 -9.53 5.55
N VAL A 162 10.72 -10.14 4.43
CA VAL A 162 11.48 -10.16 3.17
C VAL A 162 11.67 -8.73 2.66
N PHE A 163 10.62 -7.89 2.69
CA PHE A 163 10.72 -6.50 2.28
C PHE A 163 11.73 -5.72 3.13
N ILE A 164 11.70 -5.84 4.46
CA ILE A 164 12.63 -5.14 5.36
C ILE A 164 14.06 -5.61 5.10
N VAL A 165 14.30 -6.92 5.00
CA VAL A 165 15.64 -7.47 4.75
C VAL A 165 16.18 -6.98 3.42
N LEU A 166 15.41 -7.10 2.33
CA LEU A 166 15.83 -6.61 1.02
C LEU A 166 16.06 -5.10 1.03
N SER A 167 15.22 -4.34 1.73
CA SER A 167 15.39 -2.89 1.82
C SER A 167 16.67 -2.49 2.56
N ILE A 168 17.02 -3.19 3.64
CA ILE A 168 18.29 -2.97 4.35
C ILE A 168 19.48 -3.32 3.45
N VAL A 169 19.40 -4.44 2.72
CA VAL A 169 20.44 -4.86 1.77
C VAL A 169 20.63 -3.81 0.68
N THR A 170 19.54 -3.28 0.11
CA THR A 170 19.57 -2.19 -0.88
C THR A 170 20.15 -0.90 -0.29
N LEU A 171 19.74 -0.49 0.91
CA LEU A 171 20.29 0.68 1.60
C LEU A 171 21.78 0.53 1.97
N ALA A 172 22.26 -0.70 2.18
CA ALA A 172 23.67 -1.01 2.37
C ALA A 172 24.51 -0.92 1.08
N GLY A 173 23.87 -0.65 -0.07
CA GLY A 173 24.51 -0.47 -1.37
C GLY A 173 24.55 -1.71 -2.26
N TYR A 174 23.90 -2.80 -1.87
CA TYR A 174 23.78 -3.99 -2.72
C TYR A 174 22.60 -3.85 -3.67
N GLU A 175 22.90 -3.66 -4.95
CA GLU A 175 21.88 -3.51 -5.99
C GLU A 175 22.02 -4.58 -7.07
N LEU A 176 20.87 -5.00 -7.60
CA LEU A 176 20.84 -5.81 -8.81
C LEU A 176 21.19 -4.94 -10.02
N PRO A 177 21.85 -5.51 -11.05
CA PRO A 177 22.18 -4.75 -12.25
C PRO A 177 20.90 -4.21 -12.91
N HIS A 178 20.98 -2.96 -13.36
CA HIS A 178 19.91 -2.32 -14.09
C HIS A 178 19.81 -2.92 -15.50
N GLY A 179 18.58 -3.13 -15.97
CA GLY A 179 18.29 -3.51 -17.35
C GLY A 179 18.26 -2.31 -18.29
N GLN A 180 17.64 -2.46 -19.46
CA GLN A 180 17.46 -1.34 -20.38
C GLN A 180 16.31 -0.44 -19.92
N LEU A 181 16.52 0.88 -19.94
CA LEU A 181 15.52 1.86 -19.52
C LEU A 181 14.19 1.65 -20.28
N GLY A 182 13.08 1.54 -19.54
CA GLY A 182 11.74 1.34 -20.11
C GLY A 182 11.32 -0.13 -20.24
N GLU A 183 12.25 -1.08 -20.11
CA GLU A 183 11.91 -2.50 -20.01
C GLU A 183 11.42 -2.88 -18.61
N LEU A 184 10.69 -4.00 -18.52
CA LEU A 184 10.13 -4.47 -17.25
C LEU A 184 11.20 -4.83 -16.21
N PHE A 185 12.38 -5.24 -16.65
CA PHE A 185 13.51 -5.59 -15.78
C PHE A 185 14.55 -4.45 -15.71
N SER A 186 14.13 -3.21 -15.94
CA SER A 186 15.01 -2.03 -15.92
C SER A 186 15.49 -1.64 -14.52
N GLY A 187 14.61 -1.68 -13.53
CA GLY A 187 14.83 -1.09 -12.21
C GLY A 187 15.56 -1.93 -11.17
N GLY A 188 16.28 -2.99 -11.56
CA GLY A 188 17.02 -3.84 -10.61
C GLY A 188 16.14 -4.37 -9.48
N MET A 189 16.36 -3.89 -8.25
CA MET A 189 15.62 -4.30 -7.04
C MET A 189 14.23 -3.61 -6.91
N LEU A 190 14.01 -2.47 -7.56
CA LEU A 190 12.80 -1.66 -7.40
C LEU A 190 11.51 -2.43 -7.73
N PRO A 191 11.40 -3.18 -8.84
CA PRO A 191 10.19 -3.95 -9.15
C PRO A 191 9.87 -5.01 -8.08
N ILE A 192 10.90 -5.64 -7.49
CA ILE A 192 10.73 -6.65 -6.45
C ILE A 192 10.19 -6.00 -5.17
N LEU A 193 10.80 -4.90 -4.73
CA LEU A 193 10.32 -4.14 -3.58
C LEU A 193 8.89 -3.64 -3.80
N ASN A 194 8.57 -3.17 -5.01
CA ASN A 194 7.24 -2.70 -5.39
C ASN A 194 6.18 -3.82 -5.25
N ILE A 195 6.48 -5.02 -5.74
CA ILE A 195 5.59 -6.19 -5.63
C ILE A 195 5.41 -6.60 -4.16
N LEU A 196 6.48 -6.61 -3.37
CA LEU A 196 6.40 -6.95 -1.95
C LEU A 196 5.53 -5.97 -1.16
N VAL A 197 5.67 -4.67 -1.42
CA VAL A 197 4.79 -3.64 -0.86
C VAL A 197 3.35 -3.87 -1.30
N ALA A 198 3.10 -4.17 -2.58
CA ALA A 198 1.75 -4.45 -3.08
C ALA A 198 1.10 -5.65 -2.38
N ILE A 199 1.83 -6.76 -2.24
CA ILE A 199 1.36 -7.96 -1.53
C ILE A 199 1.05 -7.61 -0.08
N LYS A 200 1.97 -6.95 0.62
CA LYS A 200 1.78 -6.56 2.01
C LYS A 200 0.55 -5.69 2.20
N VAL A 201 0.40 -4.65 1.37
CA VAL A 201 -0.70 -3.70 1.50
C VAL A 201 -2.03 -4.36 1.14
N ALA A 202 -2.09 -5.23 0.13
CA ALA A 202 -3.30 -5.99 -0.21
C ALA A 202 -3.71 -6.94 0.92
N LEU A 203 -2.78 -7.73 1.47
CA LEU A 203 -3.06 -8.66 2.57
C LEU A 203 -3.43 -7.93 3.86
N GLY A 204 -2.77 -6.81 4.16
CA GLY A 204 -3.11 -5.98 5.31
C GLY A 204 -4.49 -5.32 5.17
N SER A 205 -4.82 -4.84 3.97
CA SER A 205 -6.15 -4.31 3.64
C SER A 205 -7.23 -5.39 3.78
N TRP A 206 -6.95 -6.61 3.32
CA TRP A 206 -7.84 -7.76 3.54
C TRP A 206 -8.10 -7.99 5.03
N ALA A 207 -7.03 -8.07 5.83
CA ALA A 207 -7.15 -8.33 7.27
C ALA A 207 -8.01 -7.28 7.96
N VAL A 208 -7.77 -5.99 7.71
CA VAL A 208 -8.55 -4.91 8.34
C VAL A 208 -10.00 -4.91 7.85
N ILE A 209 -10.26 -5.13 6.56
CA ILE A 209 -11.63 -5.22 6.01
C ILE A 209 -12.40 -6.34 6.71
N LEU A 210 -11.82 -7.54 6.86
CA LEU A 210 -12.50 -8.64 7.56
C LEU A 210 -12.76 -8.34 9.03
N VAL A 211 -11.80 -7.71 9.71
CA VAL A 211 -11.97 -7.29 11.11
C VAL A 211 -13.14 -6.31 11.23
N PHE A 212 -13.20 -5.28 10.40
CA PHE A 212 -14.29 -4.31 10.44
C PHE A 212 -15.63 -4.92 10.05
N ILE A 213 -15.69 -5.74 8.99
CA ILE A 213 -16.93 -6.43 8.59
C ILE A 213 -17.44 -7.32 9.73
N ARG A 214 -16.56 -8.03 10.42
CA ARG A 214 -16.94 -8.94 11.50
C ARG A 214 -17.53 -8.22 12.72
N TYR A 215 -16.99 -7.06 13.10
CA TYR A 215 -17.37 -6.36 14.33
C TYR A 215 -18.28 -5.15 14.12
N ARG A 216 -18.29 -4.56 12.93
CA ARG A 216 -19.05 -3.35 12.58
C ARG A 216 -19.97 -3.52 11.39
N GLY A 217 -19.81 -4.59 10.60
CA GLY A 217 -20.70 -4.92 9.49
C GLY A 217 -20.33 -4.21 8.19
N LEU A 218 -21.24 -4.27 7.23
CA LEU A 218 -21.17 -3.55 5.96
C LEU A 218 -22.21 -2.43 6.00
N LEU A 219 -21.80 -1.28 6.56
CA LEU A 219 -22.63 -0.09 6.84
C LEU A 219 -23.77 -0.33 7.84
#